data_AF-A0A1B6D604-F1
#
_entry.id   AF-A0A1B6D604-F1
#
_cell.length_a   1.000
_cell.length_b   1.000
_cell.length_c   1.000
_cell.angle_alpha   90.00
_cell.angle_beta   90.00
_cell.angle_gamma   90.00
#
_symmetry.space_group_name_H-M   'P 1'
#
loop_
_entity.id
_entity.type
_entity.pdbx_description
1 polymer ?
#
loop_
_entity_poly.entity_id
_entity_poly.type
_entity_poly.pdbx_seq_one_letter_code
_entity_poly.pdbx_strand_id
1 'polypeptide(L)'
;RFPLYSSELPWYMNFGGIGRIIGHEITHGFDNKGRYFNEIGKLEEWWDDSEIMAFYKRIQCVIDQANNYTLKGFEKGVGFKIYGLQTVDENIADMGGAK
;
A
#
# COMPACT_ATOMS: atom_id res chain seq x y z
N ARG A 1 3.39 20.51 -2.27
CA ARG A 1 3.58 21.62 -1.29
C ARG A 1 4.31 21.05 -0.08
N PHE A 2 5.18 21.83 0.59
CA PHE A 2 5.83 21.42 1.84
C PHE A 2 4.78 20.89 2.85
N PRO A 3 5.02 19.77 3.54
CA PRO A 3 6.29 19.04 3.65
C PRO A 3 6.56 17.99 2.55
N LEU A 4 5.61 17.73 1.65
CA LEU A 4 5.72 16.64 0.67
C LEU A 4 6.70 16.94 -0.47
N TYR A 5 6.73 18.20 -0.92
CA TYR A 5 7.61 18.64 -2.00
C TYR A 5 7.94 20.12 -1.87
N SER A 6 9.21 20.45 -2.08
CA SER A 6 9.68 21.81 -2.36
C SER A 6 10.97 21.76 -3.19
N SER A 7 11.15 22.72 -4.10
CA SER A 7 12.37 22.87 -4.91
C SER A 7 13.59 23.22 -4.07
N GLU A 8 13.37 23.76 -2.87
CA GLU A 8 14.40 24.17 -1.92
C GLU A 8 14.86 23.00 -1.01
N LEU A 9 14.13 21.88 -0.98
CA LEU A 9 14.51 20.71 -0.20
C LEU A 9 15.56 19.86 -0.92
N PRO A 10 16.49 19.22 -0.19
CA PRO A 10 17.33 18.17 -0.75
C PRO A 10 16.49 17.07 -1.40
N TRP A 11 16.99 16.51 -2.51
CA TRP A 11 16.25 15.51 -3.29
C TRP A 11 15.73 14.36 -2.43
N TYR A 12 16.53 13.84 -1.49
CA TYR A 12 16.14 12.70 -0.65
C TYR A 12 14.89 12.98 0.20
N MET A 13 14.64 14.24 0.59
CA MET A 13 13.42 14.62 1.30
C MET A 13 12.21 14.64 0.36
N ASN A 14 12.40 15.07 -0.89
CA ASN A 14 11.35 14.98 -1.91
C ASN A 14 11.06 13.51 -2.28
N PHE A 15 12.05 12.63 -2.32
CA PHE A 15 11.83 11.18 -2.51
C PHE A 15 11.06 10.57 -1.33
N GLY A 16 11.41 10.89 -0.09
CA GLY A 16 10.67 10.41 1.08
C GLY A 16 9.26 11.00 1.23
N GLY A 17 9.03 12.21 0.69
CA GLY A 17 7.73 12.87 0.65
C GLY A 17 6.92 12.47 -0.59
N ILE A 18 6.99 13.31 -1.63
CA ILE A 18 6.20 13.12 -2.85
C ILE A 18 6.61 11.87 -3.64
N GLY A 19 7.89 11.47 -3.61
CA GLY A 19 8.34 10.25 -4.29
C GLY A 19 7.63 9.00 -3.76
N ARG A 20 7.53 8.89 -2.43
CA ARG A 20 6.79 7.83 -1.76
C ARG A 20 5.31 7.82 -2.11
N ILE A 21 4.68 8.99 -2.23
CA ILE A 21 3.28 9.10 -2.66
C ILE A 21 3.12 8.65 -4.11
N ILE A 22 3.98 9.11 -5.02
CA ILE A 22 3.93 8.68 -6.43
C ILE A 22 4.09 7.16 -6.52
N GLY A 23 5.04 6.58 -5.77
CA GLY A 23 5.23 5.13 -5.72
C GLY A 23 4.02 4.39 -5.13
N HIS A 24 3.36 4.96 -4.12
CA HIS A 24 2.11 4.44 -3.55
C HIS A 24 1.00 4.39 -4.62
N GLU A 25 0.75 5.49 -5.34
CA GLU A 25 -0.28 5.55 -6.39
C GLU A 25 0.03 4.61 -7.57
N ILE A 26 1.30 4.46 -7.95
CA ILE A 26 1.71 3.47 -8.97
C ILE A 26 1.43 2.05 -8.48
N THR A 27 1.72 1.78 -7.21
CA THR A 27 1.53 0.44 -6.61
C THR A 27 0.06 0.05 -6.53
N HIS A 28 -0.87 1.00 -6.40
CA HIS A 28 -2.31 0.71 -6.47
C HIS A 28 -2.72 0.00 -7.77
N GLY A 29 -2.02 0.25 -8.89
CA GLY A 29 -2.25 -0.49 -10.14
C GLY A 29 -1.92 -1.99 -10.05
N PHE A 30 -1.21 -2.42 -9.00
CA PHE A 30 -0.73 -3.79 -8.80
C PHE A 30 -1.10 -4.36 -7.43
N ASP A 31 -1.96 -3.67 -6.67
CA ASP A 31 -2.41 -4.14 -5.37
C ASP A 31 -3.46 -5.27 -5.51
N ASN A 32 -4.05 -5.67 -4.38
CA ASN A 32 -5.00 -6.78 -4.32
C ASN A 32 -6.29 -6.56 -5.14
N LYS A 33 -6.60 -5.32 -5.54
CA LYS A 33 -7.66 -4.98 -6.51
C LYS A 33 -7.10 -4.57 -7.86
N GLY A 34 -6.05 -3.75 -7.88
CA GLY A 34 -5.44 -3.21 -9.10
C GLY A 34 -4.98 -4.30 -10.06
N ARG A 35 -4.45 -5.42 -9.54
CA ARG A 35 -3.96 -6.54 -10.37
C ARG A 35 -4.97 -7.11 -11.36
N TYR A 36 -6.27 -6.89 -11.15
CA TYR A 36 -7.31 -7.38 -12.07
C TYR A 36 -7.53 -6.47 -13.29
N PHE A 37 -6.89 -5.31 -13.32
CA PHE A 37 -7.02 -4.35 -14.41
C PHE A 37 -5.75 -4.35 -15.24
N ASN A 38 -5.89 -4.55 -16.55
CA ASN A 38 -4.78 -4.47 -17.47
C ASN A 38 -4.40 -2.99 -17.76
N GLU A 39 -3.45 -2.78 -18.68
CA GLU A 39 -2.87 -1.47 -19.00
C GLU A 39 -3.88 -0.43 -19.53
N ILE A 40 -5.03 -0.87 -20.04
CA ILE A 40 -6.11 0.00 -20.50
C ILE A 40 -7.28 0.09 -19.50
N GLY A 41 -7.14 -0.50 -18.32
CA GLY A 41 -8.19 -0.50 -17.28
C GLY A 41 -9.32 -1.50 -17.53
N LYS A 42 -9.10 -2.55 -18.34
CA LYS A 42 -10.07 -3.63 -18.54
C LYS A 42 -9.90 -4.69 -17.45
N LEU A 43 -11.02 -5.12 -16.88
CA LEU A 43 -11.06 -6.25 -15.94
C LEU A 43 -10.73 -7.56 -16.66
N GLU A 44 -9.59 -8.15 -16.34
CA GLU A 44 -9.05 -9.35 -16.99
C GLU A 44 -8.04 -10.01 -16.05
N GLU A 45 -7.99 -11.35 -16.02
CA GLU A 45 -6.91 -12.06 -15.34
C GLU A 45 -5.74 -12.17 -16.32
N TRP A 46 -4.75 -11.31 -16.16
CA TRP A 46 -3.58 -11.18 -17.05
C TRP A 46 -2.28 -11.69 -16.39
N TRP A 47 -2.38 -12.29 -15.21
CA TRP A 47 -1.26 -12.94 -14.51
C TRP A 47 -1.38 -14.46 -14.64
N ASP A 48 -0.24 -15.12 -14.71
CA ASP A 48 -0.16 -16.58 -14.66
C ASP A 48 -0.48 -17.10 -13.24
N ASP A 49 -0.97 -18.33 -13.14
CA ASP A 49 -1.40 -18.93 -11.87
C ASP A 49 -0.28 -18.96 -10.80
N SER A 50 0.97 -19.14 -11.21
CA SER A 50 2.12 -19.15 -10.29
C SER A 50 2.34 -17.79 -9.62
N GLU A 51 2.17 -16.71 -10.37
CA GLU A 51 2.35 -15.32 -9.98
C GLU A 51 1.25 -14.92 -9.01
N ILE A 52 0.00 -15.32 -9.31
CA ILE A 52 -1.15 -15.14 -8.43
C ILE A 52 -0.90 -15.83 -7.08
N MET A 53 -0.43 -17.08 -7.09
CA MET A 53 -0.13 -17.82 -5.85
C MET A 53 1.02 -17.17 -5.06
N ALA A 54 2.07 -16.72 -5.74
CA ALA A 54 3.19 -16.01 -5.11
C ALA A 54 2.74 -14.67 -4.51
N PHE A 55 1.85 -13.96 -5.19
CA PHE A 55 1.24 -12.72 -4.72
C PHE A 55 0.42 -12.95 -3.47
N TYR A 56 -0.51 -13.92 -3.49
CA TYR A 56 -1.34 -14.21 -2.31
C TYR A 56 -0.52 -14.59 -1.08
N LYS A 57 0.57 -15.34 -1.27
CA LYS A 57 1.51 -15.65 -0.18
C LYS A 57 2.13 -14.39 0.44
N ARG A 58 2.45 -13.39 -0.37
CA ARG A 58 3.05 -12.12 0.09
C ARG A 58 2.02 -11.22 0.77
N ILE A 59 0.82 -11.08 0.20
CA ILE A 59 -0.21 -10.23 0.80
C ILE A 59 -0.72 -10.80 2.13
N GLN A 60 -0.72 -12.12 2.30
CA GLN A 60 -1.09 -12.73 3.58
C GLN A 60 -0.17 -12.25 4.71
N CYS A 61 1.13 -12.10 4.46
CA CYS A 61 2.06 -11.55 5.44
C CYS A 61 1.70 -10.10 5.82
N VAL A 62 1.27 -9.28 4.85
CA VAL A 62 0.83 -7.90 5.08
C VAL A 62 -0.47 -7.87 5.89
N ILE A 63 -1.43 -8.74 5.58
CA ILE A 63 -2.69 -8.89 6.32
C ILE A 63 -2.41 -9.29 7.78
N ASP A 64 -1.55 -10.29 7.98
CA ASP A 64 -1.20 -10.79 9.31
C ASP A 64 -0.46 -9.72 10.14
N GLN A 65 0.46 -8.98 9.50
CA GLN A 65 1.11 -7.84 10.14
C GLN A 65 0.07 -6.80 10.58
N ALA A 66 -0.86 -6.43 9.70
CA ALA A 66 -1.87 -5.43 10.01
C ALA A 66 -2.85 -5.87 11.10
N ASN A 67 -3.24 -7.15 11.12
CA ASN A 67 -4.11 -7.73 12.15
C ASN A 67 -3.52 -7.69 13.56
N ASN A 68 -2.19 -7.56 13.68
CA ASN A 68 -1.49 -7.44 14.96
C ASN A 68 -1.48 -6.00 15.50
N TYR A 69 -1.94 -5.01 14.73
CA TYR A 69 -2.04 -3.64 15.22
C TYR A 69 -3.37 -3.39 15.93
N THR A 70 -3.27 -2.81 17.12
CA THR A 70 -4.40 -2.18 17.82
C THR A 70 -4.03 -0.73 18.05
N LEU A 71 -4.74 0.17 17.36
CA LEU A 71 -4.62 1.60 17.59
C LEU A 71 -5.19 1.94 18.96
N LYS A 72 -4.45 2.70 19.76
CA LYS A 72 -5.01 3.26 20.99
C LYS A 72 -5.85 4.48 20.61
N GLY A 73 -7.15 4.46 20.90
CA GLY A 73 -8.06 5.55 20.59
C GLY A 73 -7.77 6.82 21.39
N PHE A 74 -8.27 7.95 20.85
CA PHE A 74 -8.18 9.31 21.39
C PHE A 74 -8.97 9.51 22.69
N GLU A 75 -9.94 8.63 23.00
CA GLU A 75 -10.61 8.55 24.29
C GLU A 75 -9.97 7.44 25.14
N LYS A 76 -9.69 7.77 26.41
CA LYS A 76 -8.95 6.90 27.34
C LYS A 76 -9.57 5.51 27.43
N GLY A 77 -8.93 4.53 26.80
CA GLY A 77 -9.10 3.10 27.11
C GLY A 77 -9.73 2.23 26.03
N VAL A 78 -10.21 2.78 24.90
CA VAL A 78 -10.76 1.96 23.80
C VAL A 78 -9.69 1.78 22.72
N GLY A 79 -9.23 0.53 22.54
CA GLY A 79 -8.36 0.16 21.43
C GLY A 79 -9.18 -0.14 20.17
N PHE A 80 -8.79 0.40 19.02
CA PHE A 80 -9.34 0.08 17.71
C PHE A 80 -8.44 -0.94 17.01
N LYS A 81 -8.92 -2.17 16.87
CA LYS A 81 -8.19 -3.21 16.15
C LYS A 81 -8.19 -2.90 14.64
N ILE A 82 -7.03 -2.99 14.01
CA ILE A 82 -6.92 -2.92 12.55
C ILE A 82 -7.34 -4.26 11.95
N TYR A 83 -8.18 -4.21 10.91
CA TYR A 83 -8.55 -5.38 10.12
C TYR A 83 -7.68 -5.41 8.87
N GLY A 84 -6.67 -6.28 8.87
CA GLY A 84 -5.66 -6.32 7.82
C GLY A 84 -6.23 -6.57 6.43
N LEU A 85 -7.27 -7.39 6.30
CA LEU A 85 -7.95 -7.62 5.02
C LEU A 85 -8.64 -6.36 4.48
N GLN A 86 -9.13 -5.47 5.34
CA GLN A 86 -9.79 -4.23 4.92
C GLN A 86 -8.78 -3.16 4.47
N THR A 87 -7.55 -3.21 4.98
CA THR A 87 -6.51 -2.20 4.71
C THR A 87 -5.41 -2.71 3.78
N VAL A 88 -5.50 -3.96 3.30
CA VAL A 88 -4.43 -4.61 2.55
C VAL A 88 -4.04 -3.86 1.28
N ASP A 89 -5.00 -3.28 0.56
CA ASP A 89 -4.75 -2.52 -0.67
C ASP A 89 -3.82 -1.32 -0.39
N GLU A 90 -4.16 -0.50 0.61
CA GLU A 90 -3.37 0.65 1.08
C GLU A 90 -2.02 0.22 1.68
N ASN A 91 -1.99 -0.86 2.46
CA ASN A 91 -0.76 -1.33 3.09
C ASN A 91 0.25 -1.80 2.04
N ILE A 92 -0.20 -2.47 0.98
CA ILE A 92 0.65 -2.87 -0.15
C ILE A 92 1.20 -1.62 -0.84
N ALA A 93 0.33 -0.64 -1.13
CA ALA A 93 0.72 0.62 -1.77
C ALA A 93 1.74 1.41 -0.94
N ASP A 94 1.52 1.52 0.37
CA ASP A 94 2.43 2.18 1.31
C ASP A 94 3.80 1.50 1.40
N MET A 95 3.84 0.16 1.38
CA MET A 95 5.09 -0.59 1.39
C MET A 95 5.82 -0.52 0.04
N GLY A 96 5.08 -0.51 -1.07
CA GLY A 96 5.64 -0.40 -2.42
C GLY A 96 6.24 0.98 -2.68
N GLY A 97 5.52 2.04 -2.29
CA GLY A 97 5.98 3.42 -2.48
C GLY A 97 7.19 3.81 -1.64
N ALA A 98 7.45 3.11 -0.53
CA ALA A 98 8.57 3.41 0.36
C ALA A 98 9.88 2.64 0.04
N LYS A 99 9.87 1.74 -0.96
CA LYS A 99 11.01 0.88 -1.31
C LYS A 99 11.96 1.47 -2.34
#